data_AF-A0A9P3UJW3-F1
#
_entry.id   AF-A0A9P3UJW3-F1
#
_cell.length_a   1.000
_cell.length_b   1.000
_cell.length_c   1.000
_cell.angle_alpha   90.00
_cell.angle_beta   90.00
_cell.angle_gamma   90.00
#
_symmetry.space_group_name_H-M   'P 1'
#
loop_
_entity.id
_entity.type
_entity.pdbx_description
1 polymer ?
#
loop_
_entity_poly.entity_id
_entity_poly.type
_entity_poly.pdbx_seq_one_letter_code
_entity_poly.pdbx_strand_id
1 'polypeptide(L)'
;MGHGNSDKLYITHAEHSGLFGSHSASSGFKAKAQAPHPGTRTPFDCCALTFQPFTHPVCARNKDGTGHVFDLVNIIPWLKQHNNTHPITKEPLTPDDLITLNYSRKEASGEIHDPISFKPFSEHSHIVAIATTGNVFLAESIKGGRDLVSDIPFKKQDVITLQNPHGLPPASVPVAAAASSSVKSKDDPAKDASARSAVSAVAAVKAKPAVPWNISPYSTGMPGASLTSTSVDPQTTSSKLLWDEEELMFEDISNPLKGKGKEKDVGKRRAYVRLVTSLGGGSLNLELYCEKAPKTCYNFLMLAKAGKYDECLFHRLVPGFMIQTGDPTGTGAGGESYWGTPFRDEHDLKGAAKHDSRGVLAMANKGPNTNGSQFYITFKPTPHLDKKHTVFGKLVGGENVLDLLEKLPLKAGTERPAKSVKITEVIIYQDPFDDYKKRLANKLAKRAQAKEGTEAKAVEKEADDINWFGVKVGTESVAAGSEQGGVGKYLNLKRPIGGSAISAGMDESKKKRKIGFGDFEGW
;
A
#
# COMPACT_ATOMS: atom_id res chain seq x y z
N MET A 1 17.78 29.33 -29.71
CA MET A 1 18.24 28.16 -30.49
C MET A 1 18.13 26.95 -29.59
N GLY A 2 17.28 25.98 -29.96
CA GLY A 2 16.92 24.86 -29.11
C GLY A 2 17.91 23.71 -29.15
N HIS A 3 17.83 22.86 -28.12
CA HIS A 3 18.01 21.41 -28.21
C HIS A 3 17.42 20.77 -26.95
N GLY A 4 16.36 19.97 -27.12
CA GLY A 4 15.65 19.27 -26.05
C GLY A 4 14.46 18.52 -26.62
N ASN A 5 14.77 17.46 -27.38
CA ASN A 5 13.85 16.72 -28.24
C ASN A 5 12.98 15.71 -27.46
N SER A 6 12.12 16.20 -26.56
CA SER A 6 11.13 15.33 -25.92
C SER A 6 9.81 16.07 -25.65
N ASP A 7 8.93 16.07 -26.65
CA ASP A 7 7.48 16.17 -26.46
C ASP A 7 7.01 14.93 -25.67
N LYS A 8 7.24 14.94 -24.35
CA LYS A 8 6.71 13.94 -23.42
C LYS A 8 5.75 14.65 -22.48
N LEU A 9 4.56 14.07 -22.32
CA LEU A 9 3.53 14.53 -21.38
C LEU A 9 3.90 14.34 -19.89
N TYR A 10 5.16 14.02 -19.57
CA TYR A 10 5.63 13.79 -18.21
C TYR A 10 7.08 14.25 -18.04
N ILE A 11 7.38 14.79 -16.86
CA ILE A 11 8.69 15.30 -16.45
C ILE A 11 9.45 14.21 -15.68
N THR A 12 10.74 14.05 -15.94
CA THR A 12 11.57 13.05 -15.24
C THR A 12 12.10 13.58 -13.91
N HIS A 13 12.46 12.67 -12.99
CA HIS A 13 13.04 13.02 -11.69
C HIS A 13 14.33 13.86 -11.79
N ALA A 14 15.07 13.76 -12.90
CA ALA A 14 16.27 14.55 -13.15
C ALA A 14 15.95 16.00 -13.59
N GLU A 15 14.77 16.23 -14.16
CA GLU A 15 14.31 17.55 -14.63
C GLU A 15 13.54 18.31 -13.54
N HIS A 16 12.95 17.60 -12.58
CA HIS A 16 12.20 18.18 -11.46
C HIS A 16 13.10 18.81 -10.37
N SER A 17 14.43 18.67 -10.43
CA SER A 17 15.33 19.08 -9.35
C SER A 17 15.74 20.57 -9.35
N GLY A 18 15.05 21.46 -10.06
CA GLY A 18 15.33 22.89 -10.05
C GLY A 18 14.12 23.75 -10.43
N LEU A 19 13.92 24.87 -9.73
CA LEU A 19 12.76 25.75 -9.89
C LEU A 19 12.71 26.47 -11.26
N PHE A 20 13.80 26.44 -12.04
CA PHE A 20 13.92 26.95 -13.41
C PHE A 20 15.02 26.21 -14.21
N GLY A 21 15.03 24.87 -14.18
CA GLY A 21 15.92 24.07 -15.07
C GLY A 21 17.43 24.36 -14.96
N SER A 22 17.90 24.83 -13.80
CA SER A 22 19.31 25.20 -13.61
C SER A 22 20.09 24.03 -13.02
N HIS A 23 20.98 23.43 -13.82
CA HIS A 23 21.87 22.35 -13.42
C HIS A 23 22.99 22.84 -12.51
N SER A 24 22.89 22.58 -11.20
CA SER A 24 24.07 22.45 -10.34
C SER A 24 23.71 21.73 -9.04
N ALA A 25 24.48 20.70 -8.69
CA ALA A 25 24.29 19.92 -7.46
C ALA A 25 24.42 20.76 -6.17
N SER A 26 24.89 22.01 -6.24
CA SER A 26 25.04 22.90 -5.08
C SER A 26 23.78 23.70 -4.72
N SER A 27 22.80 23.85 -5.62
CA SER A 27 21.58 24.62 -5.36
C SER A 27 20.53 23.82 -4.58
N GLY A 28 20.43 22.51 -4.83
CA GLY A 28 19.52 21.62 -4.10
C GLY A 28 19.85 21.49 -2.61
N PHE A 29 21.13 21.60 -2.24
CA PHE A 29 21.55 21.59 -0.83
C PHE A 29 21.14 22.89 -0.10
N LYS A 30 21.23 24.05 -0.78
CA LYS A 30 20.79 25.34 -0.23
C LYS A 30 19.28 25.44 -0.08
N ALA A 31 18.52 24.92 -1.05
CA ALA A 31 17.06 24.85 -0.96
C ALA A 31 16.59 23.89 0.16
N LYS A 32 17.31 22.79 0.39
CA LYS A 32 17.03 21.87 1.51
C LYS A 32 17.38 22.46 2.89
N ALA A 33 18.28 23.43 2.93
CA ALA A 33 18.62 24.20 4.13
C ALA A 33 17.64 25.36 4.40
N GLN A 34 16.92 25.83 3.37
CA GLN A 34 15.89 26.89 3.47
C GLN A 34 14.46 26.35 3.56
N ALA A 35 14.22 25.08 3.22
CA ALA A 35 12.94 24.44 3.43
C ALA A 35 12.70 24.26 4.95
N PRO A 36 11.50 24.60 5.47
CA PRO A 36 11.20 24.43 6.88
C PRO A 36 11.40 22.97 7.28
N HIS A 37 12.33 22.76 8.22
CA HIS A 37 12.65 21.45 8.78
C HIS A 37 11.46 20.97 9.64
N PRO A 38 11.25 19.67 9.88
CA PRO A 38 10.17 19.18 10.75
C PRO A 38 10.30 19.61 12.23
N GLY A 39 11.32 20.43 12.56
CA GLY A 39 11.49 21.10 13.86
C GLY A 39 11.48 22.64 13.79
N THR A 40 11.25 23.28 12.63
CA THR A 40 11.07 24.74 12.58
C THR A 40 9.69 25.10 13.15
N ARG A 41 9.70 26.03 14.12
CA ARG A 41 8.50 26.56 14.76
C ARG A 41 7.58 27.17 13.71
N THR A 42 6.27 26.96 13.85
CA THR A 42 5.28 27.66 13.04
C THR A 42 5.49 29.17 13.16
N PRO A 43 5.53 29.91 12.03
CA PRO A 43 5.50 31.37 12.07
C PRO A 43 4.31 31.87 12.91
N PHE A 44 4.50 33.01 13.56
CA PHE A 44 3.56 33.53 14.55
C PHE A 44 2.24 34.05 13.95
N ASP A 45 2.26 34.32 12.65
CA ASP A 45 1.15 34.81 11.84
C ASP A 45 0.40 33.68 11.10
N CYS A 46 0.77 32.41 11.35
CA CYS A 46 0.25 31.25 10.63
C CYS A 46 -0.59 30.32 11.51
N CYS A 47 -1.58 29.67 10.90
CA CYS A 47 -2.40 28.62 11.50
C CYS A 47 -1.58 27.35 11.72
N ALA A 48 -1.64 26.79 12.93
CA ALA A 48 -0.89 25.58 13.27
C ALA A 48 -1.40 24.30 12.59
N LEU A 49 -2.60 24.34 11.98
CA LEU A 49 -3.16 23.21 11.23
C LEU A 49 -2.76 23.25 9.75
N THR A 50 -2.86 24.41 9.10
CA THR A 50 -2.65 24.56 7.65
C THR A 50 -1.30 25.17 7.28
N PHE A 51 -0.56 25.72 8.25
CA PHE A 51 0.67 26.49 8.05
C PHE A 51 0.50 27.70 7.10
N GLN A 52 -0.73 28.18 6.94
CA GLN A 52 -1.06 29.37 6.16
C GLN A 52 -1.36 30.56 7.07
N PRO A 53 -1.15 31.81 6.61
CA PRO A 53 -1.53 33.00 7.36
C PRO A 53 -3.00 32.96 7.77
N PHE A 54 -3.30 33.21 9.04
CA PHE A 54 -4.69 33.18 9.53
C PHE A 54 -5.44 34.48 9.19
N THR A 55 -6.74 34.36 8.94
CA THR A 55 -7.67 35.49 8.77
C THR A 55 -8.54 35.68 10.01
N HIS A 56 -9.06 34.59 10.57
CA HIS A 56 -9.87 34.56 11.79
C HIS A 56 -9.17 33.71 12.86
N PRO A 57 -8.15 34.27 13.53
CA PRO A 57 -7.36 33.50 14.49
C PRO A 57 -8.18 33.15 15.73
N VAL A 58 -8.11 31.88 16.10
CA VAL A 58 -8.63 31.33 17.35
C VAL A 58 -7.54 30.56 18.07
N CYS A 59 -7.58 30.54 19.38
CA CYS A 59 -6.62 29.88 20.23
C CYS A 59 -7.27 28.71 20.96
N ALA A 60 -6.64 27.53 20.88
CA ALA A 60 -6.92 26.44 21.79
C ALA A 60 -5.92 26.50 22.96
N ARG A 61 -6.44 26.58 24.19
CA ARG A 61 -5.63 26.68 25.40
C ARG A 61 -5.21 25.29 25.88
N ASN A 62 -3.91 25.07 26.06
CA ASN A 62 -3.38 23.85 26.66
C ASN A 62 -3.33 23.96 28.20
N LYS A 63 -3.27 22.81 28.87
CA LYS A 63 -3.11 22.72 30.33
C LYS A 63 -1.82 23.38 30.85
N ASP A 64 -0.77 23.39 30.04
CA ASP A 64 0.55 23.94 30.39
C ASP A 64 0.59 25.48 30.36
N GLY A 65 -0.52 26.16 30.05
CA GLY A 65 -0.60 27.62 29.91
C GLY A 65 -0.15 28.15 28.54
N THR A 66 0.28 27.27 27.64
CA THR A 66 0.55 27.60 26.24
C THR A 66 -0.72 27.53 25.39
N GLY A 67 -0.76 28.26 24.27
CA GLY A 67 -1.87 28.19 23.31
C GLY A 67 -1.42 27.87 21.90
N HIS A 68 -2.20 27.05 21.19
CA HIS A 68 -2.02 26.83 19.75
C HIS A 68 -3.01 27.69 18.96
N VAL A 69 -2.49 28.44 17.99
CA VAL A 69 -3.30 29.32 17.14
C VAL A 69 -3.75 28.56 15.90
N PHE A 70 -5.05 28.57 15.65
CA PHE A 70 -5.69 28.01 14.47
C PHE A 70 -6.51 29.07 13.75
N ASP A 71 -6.88 28.79 12.52
CA ASP A 71 -7.85 29.59 11.78
C ASP A 71 -9.24 28.97 11.94
N LEU A 72 -10.23 29.80 12.25
CA LEU A 72 -11.61 29.37 12.57
C LEU A 72 -12.23 28.54 11.45
N VAL A 73 -12.01 28.95 10.20
CA VAL A 73 -12.52 28.29 8.99
C VAL A 73 -12.00 26.85 8.87
N ASN A 74 -10.79 26.60 9.38
CA ASN A 74 -10.09 25.33 9.24
C ASN A 74 -10.28 24.41 10.46
N ILE A 75 -10.34 24.95 11.68
CA ILE A 75 -10.45 24.14 12.90
C ILE A 75 -11.86 23.58 13.11
N ILE A 76 -12.92 24.29 12.72
CA ILE A 76 -14.30 23.82 12.91
C ILE A 76 -14.59 22.55 12.08
N PRO A 77 -14.28 22.51 10.76
CA PRO A 77 -14.39 21.27 9.98
C PRO A 77 -13.56 20.13 10.57
N TRP A 78 -12.35 20.44 11.07
CA TRP A 78 -11.45 19.47 11.67
C TRP A 78 -12.08 18.82 12.92
N LEU A 79 -12.66 19.61 13.82
CA LEU A 79 -13.35 19.13 15.03
C LEU A 79 -14.55 18.23 14.70
N LYS A 80 -15.32 18.57 13.66
CA LYS A 80 -16.47 17.76 13.20
C LYS A 80 -16.04 16.39 12.65
N GLN A 81 -14.91 16.32 11.95
CA GLN A 81 -14.40 15.08 11.35
C GLN A 81 -13.73 14.15 12.38
N HIS A 82 -13.11 14.73 13.43
CA HIS A 82 -12.27 14.00 14.37
C HIS A 82 -12.87 13.96 15.79
N ASN A 83 -14.20 13.99 15.90
CA ASN A 83 -14.94 13.86 17.17
C ASN A 83 -14.42 14.80 18.28
N ASN A 84 -14.27 16.10 17.99
CA ASN A 84 -13.88 17.12 18.97
C ASN A 84 -12.54 16.83 19.69
N THR A 85 -11.46 16.54 18.96
CA THR A 85 -10.18 16.09 19.54
C THR A 85 -8.99 16.98 19.17
N HIS A 86 -8.50 17.96 19.90
CA HIS A 86 -7.36 18.83 19.51
C HIS A 86 -6.29 18.24 18.50
N PRO A 87 -6.00 18.90 17.35
CA PRO A 87 -5.18 18.33 16.26
C PRO A 87 -3.72 18.00 16.64
N ILE A 88 -3.11 18.77 17.54
CA ILE A 88 -1.71 18.60 17.98
C ILE A 88 -1.61 17.71 19.23
N THR A 89 -2.29 18.10 20.32
CA THR A 89 -2.19 17.41 21.62
C THR A 89 -3.04 16.15 21.72
N LYS A 90 -4.04 15.97 20.84
CA LYS A 90 -5.03 14.88 20.85
C LYS A 90 -5.91 14.83 22.11
N GLU A 91 -5.97 15.93 22.86
CA GLU A 91 -6.90 16.08 23.99
C GLU A 91 -8.31 16.45 23.48
N PRO A 92 -9.38 16.17 24.24
CA PRO A 92 -10.72 16.61 23.86
C PRO A 92 -10.77 18.15 23.80
N LEU A 93 -11.30 18.70 22.70
CA LEU A 93 -11.45 20.14 22.45
C LEU A 93 -12.83 20.38 21.86
N THR A 94 -13.70 21.11 22.56
CA THR A 94 -15.00 21.50 22.02
C THR A 94 -14.91 22.86 21.33
N PRO A 95 -15.84 23.19 20.40
CA PRO A 95 -15.86 24.51 19.77
C PRO A 95 -16.00 25.67 20.76
N ASP A 96 -16.64 25.44 21.91
CA ASP A 96 -16.86 26.46 22.95
C ASP A 96 -15.57 26.80 23.73
N ASP A 97 -14.59 25.90 23.71
CA ASP A 97 -13.29 26.09 24.36
C ASP A 97 -12.33 26.97 23.52
N LEU A 98 -12.70 27.30 22.28
CA LEU A 98 -11.89 28.13 21.38
C LEU A 98 -12.03 29.61 21.72
N ILE A 99 -10.90 30.27 21.97
CA ILE A 99 -10.83 31.69 22.29
C ILE A 99 -10.53 32.47 21.01
N THR A 100 -11.40 33.39 20.60
CA THR A 100 -11.13 34.29 19.47
C THR A 100 -10.00 35.26 19.79
N LEU A 101 -8.99 35.34 18.94
CA LEU A 101 -7.85 36.23 19.14
C LEU A 101 -8.02 37.53 18.36
N ASN A 102 -7.69 38.65 19.01
CA ASN A 102 -7.73 39.98 18.43
C ASN A 102 -6.29 40.50 18.27
N TYR A 103 -5.82 40.52 17.02
CA TYR A 103 -4.52 41.07 16.66
C TYR A 103 -4.65 42.49 16.12
N SER A 104 -3.90 43.45 16.66
CA SER A 104 -3.79 44.80 16.09
C SER A 104 -2.87 44.80 14.88
N ARG A 105 -3.38 45.34 13.76
CA ARG A 105 -2.65 45.49 12.50
C ARG A 105 -2.51 46.95 12.15
N LYS A 106 -1.36 47.35 11.62
CA LYS A 106 -1.13 48.73 11.17
C LYS A 106 -1.82 48.93 9.81
N GLU A 107 -2.69 49.94 9.71
CA GLU A 107 -3.53 50.18 8.52
C GLU A 107 -2.71 50.33 7.22
N ALA A 108 -1.51 50.90 7.30
CA ALA A 108 -0.68 51.18 6.13
C ALA A 108 0.16 49.98 5.61
N SER A 109 0.56 49.04 6.49
CA SER A 109 1.48 47.95 6.14
C SER A 109 0.90 46.54 6.34
N GLY A 110 -0.24 46.41 7.03
CA GLY A 110 -0.82 45.11 7.41
C GLY A 110 -0.01 44.35 8.48
N GLU A 111 1.09 44.94 8.95
CA GLU A 111 2.01 44.37 9.93
C GLU A 111 1.35 44.27 11.31
N ILE A 112 1.50 43.10 11.93
CA ILE A 112 0.92 42.82 13.24
C ILE A 112 1.84 43.42 14.31
N HIS A 113 1.27 44.23 15.20
CA HIS A 113 2.00 44.91 16.26
C HIS A 113 1.26 44.81 17.58
N ASP A 114 1.97 45.08 18.66
CA ASP A 114 1.40 45.17 20.00
C ASP A 114 0.60 46.49 20.16
N PRO A 115 -0.68 46.44 20.59
CA PRO A 115 -1.53 47.63 20.66
C PRO A 115 -1.09 48.65 21.73
N ILE A 116 -0.29 48.24 22.72
CA ILE A 116 0.17 49.13 23.79
C ILE A 116 1.53 49.74 23.43
N SER A 117 2.49 48.89 23.06
CA SER A 117 3.87 49.34 22.81
C SER A 117 4.12 49.78 21.37
N PHE A 118 3.18 49.54 20.45
CA PHE A 118 3.28 49.77 19.01
C PHE A 118 4.48 49.08 18.33
N LYS A 119 5.16 48.16 19.04
CA LYS A 119 6.27 47.39 18.49
C LYS A 119 5.72 46.27 17.58
N PRO A 120 6.31 46.05 16.40
CA PRO A 120 5.90 44.94 15.54
C PRO A 120 6.26 43.59 16.19
N PHE A 121 5.41 42.58 15.96
CA PHE A 121 5.73 41.21 16.35
C PHE A 121 6.77 40.61 15.40
N SER A 122 7.65 39.79 15.97
CA SER A 122 8.69 39.07 15.23
C SER A 122 8.76 37.61 15.66
N GLU A 123 9.46 36.78 14.90
CA GLU A 123 9.72 35.37 15.22
C GLU A 123 10.47 35.15 16.55
N HIS A 124 11.08 36.22 17.09
CA HIS A 124 11.81 36.21 18.35
C HIS A 124 11.13 37.03 19.44
N SER A 125 9.88 37.44 19.24
CA SER A 125 9.10 38.16 20.25
C SER A 125 8.35 37.19 21.19
N HIS A 126 8.23 37.57 22.47
CA HIS A 126 7.44 36.82 23.44
C HIS A 126 5.99 37.29 23.38
N ILE A 127 5.14 36.51 22.71
CA ILE A 127 3.75 36.85 22.39
C ILE A 127 2.81 36.12 23.34
N VAL A 128 1.85 36.86 23.88
CA VAL A 128 0.92 36.40 24.89
C VAL A 128 -0.49 36.92 24.59
N ALA A 129 -1.50 36.10 24.81
CA ALA A 129 -2.90 36.47 24.70
C ALA A 129 -3.60 36.41 26.07
N ILE A 130 -4.62 37.25 26.26
CA ILE A 130 -5.46 37.22 27.45
C ILE A 130 -6.73 36.42 27.14
N ALA A 131 -7.00 35.37 27.92
CA ALA A 131 -8.11 34.45 27.67
C ALA A 131 -9.50 35.13 27.76
N THR A 132 -9.64 36.14 28.63
CA THR A 132 -10.92 36.82 28.87
C THR A 132 -11.30 37.78 27.75
N THR A 133 -10.32 38.43 27.11
CA THR A 133 -10.55 39.48 26.11
C THR A 133 -10.15 39.06 24.70
N GLY A 134 -9.31 38.04 24.57
CA GLY A 134 -8.74 37.58 23.30
C GLY A 134 -7.63 38.48 22.74
N ASN A 135 -7.32 39.60 23.40
CA ASN A 135 -6.33 40.56 22.91
C ASN A 135 -4.90 40.00 23.03
N VAL A 136 -4.09 40.26 22.00
CA VAL A 136 -2.71 39.75 21.89
C VAL A 136 -1.69 40.87 22.13
N PHE A 137 -0.72 40.61 22.99
CA PHE A 137 0.29 41.58 23.43
C PHE A 137 1.70 40.97 23.42
N LEU A 138 2.70 41.85 23.51
CA LEU A 138 4.01 41.44 23.99
C LEU A 138 3.96 41.19 25.50
N ALA A 139 4.64 40.16 25.98
CA ALA A 139 4.70 39.85 27.42
C ALA A 139 5.21 41.02 28.28
N GLU A 140 6.05 41.89 27.71
CA GLU A 140 6.57 43.09 28.39
C GLU A 140 5.49 44.15 28.66
N SER A 141 4.43 44.16 27.85
CA SER A 141 3.36 45.17 27.88
C SER A 141 2.25 44.81 28.88
N ILE A 142 2.19 43.55 29.32
CA ILE A 142 1.22 43.06 30.29
C ILE A 142 1.73 43.35 31.70
N LYS A 143 1.55 44.60 32.18
CA LYS A 143 1.89 45.02 33.55
C LYS A 143 0.64 45.53 34.27
N GLY A 144 0.37 45.01 35.46
CA GLY A 144 -0.72 45.52 36.32
C GLY A 144 -2.02 44.69 36.35
N GLY A 145 -2.08 43.52 35.73
CA GLY A 145 -3.23 42.59 35.87
C GLY A 145 -4.56 43.10 35.27
N ARG A 146 -4.48 44.06 34.35
CA ARG A 146 -5.62 44.65 33.64
C ARG A 146 -5.29 44.80 32.17
N ASP A 147 -6.22 44.43 31.31
CA ASP A 147 -6.10 44.65 29.86
C ASP A 147 -6.24 46.16 29.61
N LEU A 148 -5.19 46.79 29.08
CA LEU A 148 -5.16 48.24 28.85
C LEU A 148 -5.91 48.67 27.58
N VAL A 149 -6.33 47.72 26.74
CA VAL A 149 -7.11 48.01 25.52
C VAL A 149 -8.60 47.97 25.83
N SER A 150 -9.05 46.98 26.60
CA SER A 150 -10.48 46.77 26.91
C SER A 150 -10.87 47.08 28.35
N ASP A 151 -9.93 47.55 29.18
CA ASP A 151 -10.12 47.93 30.60
C ASP A 151 -10.66 46.82 31.52
N ILE A 152 -10.51 45.54 31.13
CA ILE A 152 -10.98 44.37 31.87
C ILE A 152 -9.87 43.81 32.78
N PRO A 153 -10.10 43.61 34.08
CA PRO A 153 -9.13 42.94 34.96
C PRO A 153 -9.02 41.45 34.62
N PHE A 154 -7.80 40.89 34.65
CA PHE A 154 -7.55 39.48 34.36
C PHE A 154 -6.57 38.87 35.38
N LYS A 155 -6.65 37.56 35.62
CA LYS A 155 -5.74 36.86 36.52
C LYS A 155 -4.51 36.38 35.76
N LYS A 156 -3.38 36.15 36.45
CA LYS A 156 -2.18 35.55 35.83
C LYS A 156 -2.45 34.19 35.17
N GLN A 157 -3.46 33.46 35.64
CA GLN A 157 -3.89 32.19 35.04
C GLN A 157 -4.61 32.38 33.70
N ASP A 158 -5.15 33.56 33.42
CA ASP A 158 -5.84 33.85 32.15
C ASP A 158 -4.87 34.23 31.03
N VAL A 159 -3.57 34.30 31.34
CA VAL A 159 -2.51 34.66 30.42
C VAL A 159 -2.06 33.42 29.67
N ILE A 160 -2.25 33.41 28.34
CA ILE A 160 -1.91 32.31 27.45
C ILE A 160 -0.66 32.66 26.67
N THR A 161 0.40 31.87 26.80
CA THR A 161 1.62 32.06 26.02
C THR A 161 1.47 31.44 24.63
N LEU A 162 1.44 32.27 23.59
CA LEU A 162 1.37 31.81 22.20
C LEU A 162 2.77 31.47 21.67
N GLN A 163 3.75 32.32 21.99
CA GLN A 163 5.11 32.16 21.52
C GLN A 163 6.11 32.68 22.53
N ASN A 164 6.94 31.80 23.07
CA ASN A 164 8.11 32.16 23.88
C ASN A 164 9.40 31.66 23.21
N PRO A 165 10.31 32.55 22.78
CA PRO A 165 11.61 32.18 22.19
C PRO A 165 12.72 31.96 23.24
N HIS A 166 12.55 32.46 24.46
CA HIS A 166 13.54 32.35 25.55
C HIS A 166 13.17 31.29 26.60
N GLY A 167 11.93 30.80 26.59
CA GLY A 167 11.50 29.67 27.39
C GLY A 167 11.91 28.36 26.74
N LEU A 168 12.70 27.55 27.44
CA LEU A 168 12.78 26.12 27.15
C LEU A 168 11.34 25.58 27.11
N PRO A 169 10.89 24.91 26.04
CA PRO A 169 9.59 24.24 26.10
C PRO A 169 9.66 23.24 27.28
N PRO A 170 8.72 23.23 28.24
CA PRO A 170 8.54 22.02 29.01
C PRO A 170 8.25 20.94 27.98
N ALA A 171 9.17 19.99 27.85
CA ALA A 171 9.00 18.88 26.95
C ALA A 171 7.65 18.25 27.31
N SER A 172 6.72 18.24 26.36
CA SER A 172 5.49 17.47 26.41
C SER A 172 5.84 15.98 26.32
N VAL A 173 6.50 15.51 27.37
CA VAL A 173 6.58 14.13 27.79
C VAL A 173 5.56 14.04 28.93
N PRO A 174 4.61 13.10 28.92
CA PRO A 174 3.65 13.00 30.00
C PRO A 174 4.40 12.67 31.29
N VAL A 175 4.56 13.67 32.16
CA VAL A 175 5.06 13.46 33.52
C VAL A 175 3.88 12.95 34.33
N ALA A 176 3.80 11.62 34.45
CA ALA A 176 3.09 11.01 35.55
C ALA A 176 3.81 11.38 36.85
N ALA A 177 3.30 12.38 37.56
CA ALA A 177 3.60 12.64 38.97
C ALA A 177 2.26 12.86 39.66
N ALA A 178 1.76 11.84 40.34
CA ALA A 178 2.00 11.56 41.77
C ALA A 178 1.17 12.47 42.68
N ALA A 179 0.35 11.80 43.49
CA ALA A 179 -0.76 12.33 44.26
C ALA A 179 -0.37 13.18 45.48
N SER A 180 -1.24 14.15 45.80
CA SER A 180 -1.74 14.49 47.14
C SER A 180 -2.81 15.59 46.93
N SER A 181 -3.99 15.64 47.55
CA SER A 181 -4.37 15.31 48.92
C SER A 181 -5.90 15.13 49.03
N SER A 182 -6.27 14.21 49.91
CA SER A 182 -7.54 13.99 50.62
C SER A 182 -8.65 15.07 50.61
N VAL A 183 -9.90 14.66 50.33
CA VAL A 183 -11.08 14.85 51.22
C VAL A 183 -12.10 13.70 51.00
N LYS A 184 -12.70 13.26 52.12
CA LYS A 184 -13.60 12.10 52.36
C LYS A 184 -15.05 12.27 51.88
N SER A 185 -15.69 11.15 51.49
CA SER A 185 -17.04 10.68 51.93
C SER A 185 -17.35 9.32 51.22
N LYS A 186 -17.39 8.18 51.93
CA LYS A 186 -18.60 7.41 52.38
C LYS A 186 -19.61 7.16 51.23
N ASP A 187 -20.00 5.94 50.81
CA ASP A 187 -20.32 4.69 51.54
C ASP A 187 -20.16 3.42 50.64
N ASP A 188 -19.55 2.36 51.20
CA ASP A 188 -19.95 0.92 51.29
C ASP A 188 -20.50 0.06 50.10
N PRO A 189 -20.42 -1.31 50.17
CA PRO A 189 -19.61 -2.10 49.22
C PRO A 189 -20.35 -3.26 48.50
N ALA A 190 -19.73 -3.83 47.46
CA ALA A 190 -19.93 -5.24 47.10
C ALA A 190 -18.72 -5.80 46.32
N LYS A 191 -18.32 -7.01 46.74
CA LYS A 191 -17.19 -7.86 46.34
C LYS A 191 -17.20 -8.24 44.85
N ASP A 192 -16.03 -8.33 44.21
CA ASP A 192 -15.44 -9.66 44.01
C ASP A 192 -13.96 -9.63 43.58
N ALA A 193 -13.25 -10.64 44.09
CA ALA A 193 -11.82 -10.84 43.95
C ALA A 193 -11.49 -11.56 42.64
N SER A 194 -10.42 -11.15 41.96
CA SER A 194 -9.49 -12.13 41.37
C SER A 194 -8.10 -11.53 41.14
N ALA A 195 -7.14 -12.43 41.19
CA ALA A 195 -5.72 -12.22 41.41
C ALA A 195 -5.00 -11.39 40.33
N ARG A 196 -4.06 -10.57 40.81
CA ARG A 196 -3.01 -9.96 40.02
C ARG A 196 -2.06 -11.05 39.51
N SER A 197 -2.00 -11.24 38.19
CA SER A 197 -0.82 -11.84 37.55
C SER A 197 0.05 -10.70 37.03
N ALA A 198 1.24 -10.57 37.59
CA ALA A 198 2.27 -9.67 37.13
C ALA A 198 2.82 -10.21 35.81
N VAL A 199 2.59 -9.48 34.71
CA VAL A 199 3.29 -9.72 33.44
C VAL A 199 4.21 -8.54 33.18
N SER A 200 5.50 -8.84 33.21
CA SER A 200 6.62 -7.96 32.92
C SER A 200 6.40 -7.17 31.63
N ALA A 201 6.38 -5.84 31.73
CA ALA A 201 6.39 -4.94 30.60
C ALA A 201 7.81 -4.86 30.01
N VAL A 202 8.17 -5.87 29.22
CA VAL A 202 9.27 -5.73 28.26
C VAL A 202 8.74 -4.81 27.15
N ALA A 203 9.38 -3.66 26.99
CA ALA A 203 9.11 -2.70 25.94
C ALA A 203 9.00 -3.41 24.58
N ALA A 204 7.80 -3.48 24.03
CA ALA A 204 7.55 -4.01 22.70
C ALA A 204 8.20 -3.07 21.68
N VAL A 205 9.43 -3.40 21.30
CA VAL A 205 10.03 -2.93 20.04
C VAL A 205 8.98 -3.21 18.97
N LYS A 206 8.40 -2.17 18.37
CA LYS A 206 7.45 -2.32 17.26
C LYS A 206 8.12 -3.17 16.20
N ALA A 207 7.71 -4.43 16.11
CA ALA A 207 8.20 -5.36 15.11
C ALA A 207 7.99 -4.72 13.74
N LYS A 208 9.05 -4.68 12.92
CA LYS A 208 8.93 -4.21 11.54
C LYS A 208 7.84 -5.06 10.87
N PRO A 209 6.82 -4.45 10.24
CA PRO A 209 5.74 -5.22 9.64
C PRO A 209 6.33 -6.18 8.60
N ALA A 210 5.82 -7.42 8.59
CA ALA A 210 6.30 -8.45 7.69
C ALA A 210 6.19 -7.96 6.25
N VAL A 211 7.33 -7.89 5.58
CA VAL A 211 7.43 -7.46 4.18
C VAL A 211 6.68 -8.49 3.31
N PRO A 212 5.55 -8.10 2.67
CA PRO A 212 4.79 -9.02 1.82
C PRO A 212 5.64 -9.50 0.64
N TRP A 213 5.30 -10.66 0.09
CA TRP A 213 6.13 -11.34 -0.90
C TRP A 213 6.01 -10.75 -2.31
N ASN A 214 4.89 -10.09 -2.60
CA ASN A 214 4.47 -9.52 -3.89
C ASN A 214 4.82 -8.04 -4.04
N ILE A 215 5.93 -7.58 -3.45
CA ILE A 215 6.33 -6.18 -3.54
C ILE A 215 6.87 -5.85 -4.94
N SER A 216 6.27 -4.84 -5.57
CA SER A 216 6.76 -4.29 -6.82
C SER A 216 7.97 -3.37 -6.61
N PRO A 217 8.76 -3.12 -7.67
CA PRO A 217 9.79 -2.08 -7.66
C PRO A 217 9.20 -0.66 -7.70
N TYR A 218 7.89 -0.51 -7.94
CA TYR A 218 7.21 0.78 -8.06
C TYR A 218 6.66 1.26 -6.72
N SER A 219 6.56 2.58 -6.52
CA SER A 219 5.89 3.17 -5.37
C SER A 219 4.39 3.31 -5.64
N THR A 220 3.56 3.35 -4.59
CA THR A 220 2.10 3.52 -4.72
C THR A 220 1.68 4.89 -5.26
N GLY A 221 2.62 5.85 -5.34
CA GLY A 221 2.33 7.21 -5.82
C GLY A 221 1.39 8.02 -4.93
N MET A 222 0.85 7.44 -3.84
CA MET A 222 -0.14 8.08 -2.98
C MET A 222 0.34 9.39 -2.36
N PRO A 223 1.61 9.54 -1.92
CA PRO A 223 2.10 10.85 -1.45
C PRO A 223 2.03 11.94 -2.53
N GLY A 224 2.27 11.60 -3.80
CA GLY A 224 2.15 12.53 -4.92
C GLY A 224 0.69 12.82 -5.31
N ALA A 225 -0.17 11.80 -5.21
CA ALA A 225 -1.60 11.95 -5.46
C ALA A 225 -2.28 12.78 -4.36
N SER A 226 -1.92 12.58 -3.09
CA SER A 226 -2.44 13.38 -1.97
C SER A 226 -1.94 14.82 -1.98
N LEU A 227 -0.79 15.07 -2.60
CA LEU A 227 -0.28 16.42 -2.79
C LEU A 227 -1.07 17.19 -3.87
N THR A 228 -1.57 16.49 -4.88
CA THR A 228 -2.20 17.10 -6.06
C THR A 228 -3.72 17.00 -6.07
N SER A 229 -4.30 16.11 -5.27
CA SER A 229 -5.75 15.91 -5.17
C SER A 229 -6.29 16.44 -3.85
N THR A 230 -7.36 17.22 -3.91
CA THR A 230 -8.13 17.67 -2.73
C THR A 230 -9.05 16.59 -2.17
N SER A 231 -9.20 15.46 -2.87
CA SER A 231 -10.07 14.34 -2.46
C SER A 231 -9.33 13.20 -1.77
N VAL A 232 -7.99 13.27 -1.68
CA VAL A 232 -7.15 12.22 -1.08
C VAL A 232 -6.46 12.78 0.15
N ASP A 233 -6.58 12.06 1.28
CA ASP A 233 -5.97 12.47 2.54
C ASP A 233 -4.44 12.63 2.40
N PRO A 234 -3.82 13.62 3.07
CA PRO A 234 -2.39 13.87 2.99
C PRO A 234 -1.58 12.65 3.48
N GLN A 235 -0.87 11.99 2.56
CA GLN A 235 -0.01 10.85 2.85
C GLN A 235 1.47 11.27 2.77
N THR A 236 2.22 11.03 3.85
CA THR A 236 3.66 11.38 3.94
C THR A 236 4.59 10.18 3.76
N THR A 237 4.06 8.96 3.87
CA THR A 237 4.87 7.73 3.78
C THR A 237 4.82 7.14 2.38
N SER A 238 5.98 6.89 1.78
CA SER A 238 6.06 6.15 0.51
C SER A 238 6.04 4.66 0.80
N SER A 239 4.94 4.01 0.44
CA SER A 239 4.84 2.55 0.41
C SER A 239 5.17 2.03 -1.00
N LYS A 240 5.77 0.84 -1.08
CA LYS A 240 5.92 0.15 -2.36
C LYS A 240 4.56 -0.40 -2.78
N LEU A 241 4.25 -0.28 -4.06
CA LEU A 241 3.05 -0.86 -4.63
C LEU A 241 3.18 -2.39 -4.56
N LEU A 242 2.11 -3.06 -4.14
CA LEU A 242 2.03 -4.51 -4.19
C LEU A 242 1.53 -4.91 -5.58
N TRP A 243 2.18 -5.88 -6.19
CA TRP A 243 1.64 -6.51 -7.39
C TRP A 243 0.41 -7.34 -7.04
N ASP A 244 -0.60 -7.26 -7.90
CA ASP A 244 -1.80 -8.06 -7.77
C ASP A 244 -1.44 -9.54 -7.87
N GLU A 245 -1.79 -10.30 -6.83
CA GLU A 245 -1.42 -11.71 -6.73
C GLU A 245 -2.03 -12.54 -7.88
N GLU A 246 -3.21 -12.14 -8.34
CA GLU A 246 -3.90 -12.77 -9.48
C GLU A 246 -3.18 -12.51 -10.80
N GLU A 247 -2.70 -11.29 -11.04
CA GLU A 247 -1.96 -10.98 -12.27
C GLU A 247 -0.63 -11.73 -12.32
N LEU A 248 0.09 -11.84 -11.20
CA LEU A 248 1.29 -12.67 -11.09
C LEU A 248 1.00 -14.14 -11.37
N MET A 249 -0.13 -14.66 -10.88
CA MET A 249 -0.56 -16.03 -11.18
C MET A 249 -0.83 -16.21 -12.68
N PHE A 250 -1.49 -15.24 -13.34
CA PHE A 250 -1.76 -15.30 -14.77
C PHE A 250 -0.48 -15.24 -15.61
N GLU A 251 0.49 -14.42 -15.21
CA GLU A 251 1.81 -14.36 -15.85
C GLU A 251 2.59 -15.68 -15.69
N ASP A 252 2.56 -16.29 -14.51
CA ASP A 252 3.27 -17.56 -14.25
C ASP A 252 2.67 -18.74 -15.05
N ILE A 253 1.37 -18.70 -15.32
CA ILE A 253 0.67 -19.74 -16.09
C ILE A 253 0.85 -19.51 -17.60
N SER A 254 0.75 -18.26 -18.06
CA SER A 254 0.93 -17.91 -19.47
C SER A 254 2.38 -18.03 -19.95
N ASN A 255 3.35 -17.72 -19.08
CA ASN A 255 4.76 -17.83 -19.45
C ASN A 255 5.16 -19.30 -19.62
N PRO A 256 5.75 -19.68 -20.78
CA PRO A 256 6.21 -21.05 -21.00
C PRO A 256 7.35 -21.38 -20.02
N LEU A 257 7.28 -22.55 -19.39
CA LEU A 257 8.31 -22.99 -18.46
C LEU A 257 9.66 -23.13 -19.19
N LYS A 258 10.63 -22.30 -18.82
CA LYS A 258 12.01 -22.45 -19.31
C LYS A 258 12.70 -23.61 -18.58
N GLY A 259 13.14 -24.64 -19.33
CA GLY A 259 13.94 -25.77 -18.84
C GLY A 259 13.69 -27.09 -19.56
N LYS A 260 14.71 -27.95 -19.70
CA LYS A 260 14.61 -29.27 -20.34
C LYS A 260 13.61 -30.16 -19.61
N GLY A 261 12.64 -30.75 -20.33
CA GLY A 261 11.66 -31.72 -19.81
C GLY A 261 10.30 -31.16 -19.35
N LYS A 262 10.11 -29.83 -19.36
CA LYS A 262 8.88 -29.17 -18.88
C LYS A 262 7.78 -29.02 -19.94
N GLU A 263 8.03 -29.46 -21.17
CA GLU A 263 7.04 -29.48 -22.25
C GLU A 263 5.87 -30.44 -21.95
N LYS A 264 6.12 -31.47 -21.12
CA LYS A 264 5.08 -32.38 -20.60
C LYS A 264 4.15 -31.72 -19.57
N ASP A 265 4.50 -30.57 -19.01
CA ASP A 265 3.66 -29.86 -18.05
C ASP A 265 2.59 -28.97 -18.73
N VAL A 266 2.62 -28.82 -20.06
CA VAL A 266 1.58 -28.11 -20.84
C VAL A 266 0.20 -28.74 -20.61
N GLY A 267 0.14 -30.08 -20.55
CA GLY A 267 -1.11 -30.78 -20.25
C GLY A 267 -1.64 -30.54 -18.83
N LYS A 268 -0.77 -30.19 -17.87
CA LYS A 268 -1.17 -29.87 -16.49
C LYS A 268 -1.66 -28.43 -16.33
N ARG A 269 -1.34 -27.56 -17.28
CA ARG A 269 -1.77 -26.16 -17.30
C ARG A 269 -3.11 -25.97 -18.00
N ARG A 270 -3.60 -26.99 -18.69
CA ARG A 270 -4.95 -26.99 -19.24
C ARG A 270 -5.95 -27.39 -18.16
N ALA A 271 -7.12 -26.77 -18.19
CA ALA A 271 -8.23 -27.17 -17.32
C ALA A 271 -9.23 -28.00 -18.11
N TYR A 272 -9.82 -29.00 -17.46
CA TYR A 272 -10.86 -29.84 -18.06
C TYR A 272 -12.15 -29.66 -17.29
N VAL A 273 -13.23 -29.34 -18.01
CA VAL A 273 -14.54 -29.05 -17.45
C VAL A 273 -15.60 -29.85 -18.20
N ARG A 274 -16.54 -30.44 -17.48
CA ARG A 274 -17.72 -31.09 -18.05
C ARG A 274 -18.96 -30.27 -17.76
N LEU A 275 -19.64 -29.84 -18.81
CA LEU A 275 -20.98 -29.24 -18.73
C LEU A 275 -22.01 -30.35 -18.90
N VAL A 276 -22.83 -30.59 -17.88
CA VAL A 276 -23.97 -31.51 -17.98
C VAL A 276 -25.17 -30.70 -18.47
N THR A 277 -25.78 -31.14 -19.57
CA THR A 277 -26.94 -30.45 -20.14
C THR A 277 -28.23 -31.22 -19.89
N SER A 278 -29.35 -30.51 -19.87
CA SER A 278 -30.68 -31.12 -19.71
C SER A 278 -31.12 -31.97 -20.91
N LEU A 279 -30.37 -31.96 -22.02
CA LEU A 279 -30.71 -32.69 -23.23
C LEU A 279 -30.28 -34.17 -23.08
N GLY A 280 -31.14 -34.96 -22.45
CA GLY A 280 -30.95 -36.41 -22.30
C GLY A 280 -29.74 -36.81 -21.44
N GLY A 281 -29.28 -35.93 -20.54
CA GLY A 281 -28.07 -36.15 -19.73
C GLY A 281 -26.76 -36.04 -20.51
N GLY A 282 -26.81 -35.49 -21.73
CA GLY A 282 -25.64 -35.29 -22.57
C GLY A 282 -24.63 -34.34 -21.93
N SER A 283 -23.37 -34.77 -21.87
CA SER A 283 -22.27 -33.99 -21.29
C SER A 283 -21.32 -33.46 -22.36
N LEU A 284 -20.99 -32.17 -22.29
CA LEU A 284 -19.96 -31.53 -23.12
C LEU A 284 -18.65 -31.46 -22.32
N ASN A 285 -17.60 -32.11 -22.81
CA ASN A 285 -16.27 -32.07 -22.20
C ASN A 285 -15.42 -31.00 -22.90
N LEU A 286 -15.04 -29.99 -22.12
CA LEU A 286 -14.31 -28.82 -22.53
C LEU A 286 -12.87 -28.86 -22.03
N GLU A 287 -11.96 -28.47 -22.90
CA GLU A 287 -10.56 -28.20 -22.57
C GLU A 287 -10.33 -26.70 -22.65
N LEU A 288 -9.83 -26.11 -21.55
CA LEU A 288 -9.56 -24.68 -21.44
C LEU A 288 -8.07 -24.40 -21.60
N TYR A 289 -7.76 -23.38 -22.39
CA TYR A 289 -6.40 -22.94 -22.71
C TYR A 289 -5.93 -21.86 -21.73
N CYS A 290 -5.73 -22.23 -20.46
CA CYS A 290 -5.30 -21.28 -19.43
C CYS A 290 -3.94 -20.62 -19.73
N GLU A 291 -3.11 -21.23 -20.58
CA GLU A 291 -1.84 -20.63 -21.02
C GLU A 291 -2.04 -19.44 -21.97
N LYS A 292 -3.09 -19.49 -22.79
CA LYS A 292 -3.36 -18.48 -23.82
C LYS A 292 -4.28 -17.37 -23.31
N ALA A 293 -5.29 -17.75 -22.54
CA ALA A 293 -6.29 -16.84 -21.99
C ALA A 293 -6.47 -17.09 -20.48
N PRO A 294 -5.46 -16.78 -19.65
CA PRO A 294 -5.47 -17.10 -18.22
C PRO A 294 -6.60 -16.38 -17.48
N LYS A 295 -6.86 -15.10 -17.77
CA LYS A 295 -7.87 -14.31 -17.07
C LYS A 295 -9.27 -14.82 -17.43
N THR A 296 -9.51 -15.10 -18.70
CA THR A 296 -10.79 -15.66 -19.16
C THR A 296 -11.05 -17.04 -18.57
N CYS A 297 -10.05 -17.94 -18.57
CA CYS A 297 -10.20 -19.28 -18.00
C CYS A 297 -10.45 -19.23 -16.50
N TYR A 298 -9.74 -18.37 -15.78
CA TYR A 298 -9.95 -18.19 -14.33
C TYR A 298 -11.35 -17.66 -14.03
N ASN A 299 -11.83 -16.66 -14.77
CA ASN A 299 -13.20 -16.15 -14.64
C ASN A 299 -14.23 -17.27 -14.82
N PHE A 300 -14.10 -18.08 -15.88
CA PHE A 300 -15.00 -19.19 -16.15
C PHE A 300 -14.99 -20.25 -15.02
N LEU A 301 -13.80 -20.66 -14.56
CA LEU A 301 -13.67 -21.64 -13.48
C LEU A 301 -14.24 -21.13 -12.15
N MET A 302 -14.00 -19.86 -11.81
CA MET A 302 -14.53 -19.28 -10.58
C MET A 302 -16.05 -19.14 -10.61
N LEU A 303 -16.62 -18.75 -11.76
CA LEU A 303 -18.07 -18.70 -11.95
C LEU A 303 -18.72 -20.09 -11.89
N ALA A 304 -18.05 -21.10 -12.45
CA ALA A 304 -18.47 -22.49 -12.35
C ALA A 304 -18.44 -23.01 -10.91
N LYS A 305 -17.38 -22.72 -10.14
CA LYS A 305 -17.30 -23.06 -8.70
C LYS A 305 -18.38 -22.37 -7.87
N ALA A 306 -18.74 -21.14 -8.23
CA ALA A 306 -19.81 -20.40 -7.58
C ALA A 306 -21.21 -20.88 -7.96
N GLY A 307 -21.35 -21.86 -8.86
CA GLY A 307 -22.64 -22.36 -9.34
C GLY A 307 -23.40 -21.35 -10.21
N LYS A 308 -22.75 -20.29 -10.72
CA LYS A 308 -23.43 -19.26 -11.54
C LYS A 308 -23.96 -19.82 -12.87
N TYR A 309 -23.37 -20.91 -13.37
CA TYR A 309 -23.78 -21.56 -14.61
C TYR A 309 -24.85 -22.64 -14.40
N ASP A 310 -25.19 -22.96 -13.15
CA ASP A 310 -26.22 -23.95 -12.87
C ASP A 310 -27.58 -23.38 -13.29
N GLU A 311 -28.37 -24.22 -13.95
CA GLU A 311 -29.64 -23.90 -14.58
C GLU A 311 -29.61 -22.81 -15.68
N CYS A 312 -28.43 -22.39 -16.13
CA CYS A 312 -28.30 -21.41 -17.21
C CYS A 312 -28.84 -21.96 -18.54
N LEU A 313 -29.64 -21.13 -19.22
CA LEU A 313 -30.27 -21.47 -20.48
C LEU A 313 -29.31 -21.22 -21.66
N PHE A 314 -29.50 -21.97 -22.75
CA PHE A 314 -28.99 -21.58 -24.06
C PHE A 314 -29.98 -20.60 -24.71
N HIS A 315 -29.73 -19.30 -24.54
CA HIS A 315 -30.66 -18.25 -24.96
C HIS A 315 -30.53 -17.84 -26.43
N ARG A 316 -29.47 -18.25 -27.11
CA ARG A 316 -29.27 -17.94 -28.54
C ARG A 316 -28.61 -19.10 -29.27
N LEU A 317 -29.27 -19.57 -30.33
CA LEU A 317 -28.83 -20.66 -31.20
C LEU A 317 -28.92 -20.21 -32.65
N VAL A 318 -27.79 -20.24 -33.36
CA VAL A 318 -27.73 -20.00 -34.80
C VAL A 318 -27.14 -21.25 -35.46
N PRO A 319 -27.97 -22.11 -36.09
CA PRO A 319 -27.52 -23.34 -36.72
C PRO A 319 -26.40 -23.07 -37.75
N GLY A 320 -25.36 -23.90 -37.74
CA GLY A 320 -24.18 -23.72 -38.60
C GLY A 320 -23.25 -22.56 -38.24
N PHE A 321 -23.55 -21.79 -37.18
CA PHE A 321 -22.71 -20.69 -36.71
C PHE A 321 -22.22 -20.92 -35.28
N MET A 322 -23.07 -20.66 -34.28
CA MET A 322 -22.72 -20.83 -32.86
C MET A 322 -23.95 -20.99 -31.97
N ILE A 323 -23.72 -21.49 -30.77
CA ILE A 323 -24.67 -21.52 -29.66
C ILE A 323 -24.10 -20.74 -28.47
N GLN A 324 -24.90 -19.84 -27.89
CA GLN A 324 -24.49 -18.93 -26.81
C GLN A 324 -25.26 -19.23 -25.52
N THR A 325 -24.55 -19.10 -24.41
CA THR A 325 -25.04 -19.32 -23.04
C THR A 325 -24.26 -18.45 -22.04
N GLY A 326 -24.40 -18.74 -20.75
CA GLY A 326 -23.70 -18.06 -19.67
C GLY A 326 -24.37 -16.78 -19.18
N ASP A 327 -25.66 -16.61 -19.46
CA ASP A 327 -26.51 -15.58 -18.85
C ASP A 327 -27.48 -16.22 -17.83
N PRO A 328 -27.28 -16.00 -16.52
CA PRO A 328 -28.19 -16.50 -15.48
C PRO A 328 -29.62 -15.99 -15.63
N THR A 329 -29.82 -14.82 -16.24
CA THR A 329 -31.15 -14.24 -16.47
C THR A 329 -31.86 -14.83 -17.69
N GLY A 330 -31.13 -15.49 -18.60
CA GLY A 330 -31.65 -16.02 -19.85
C GLY A 330 -32.15 -14.96 -20.84
N THR A 331 -31.94 -13.67 -20.57
CA THR A 331 -32.40 -12.57 -21.43
C THR A 331 -31.49 -12.40 -22.65
N GLY A 332 -30.20 -12.67 -22.49
CA GLY A 332 -29.13 -12.47 -23.45
C GLY A 332 -28.35 -11.18 -23.25
N ALA A 333 -28.80 -10.30 -22.35
CA ALA A 333 -28.12 -9.04 -22.03
C ALA A 333 -27.41 -9.05 -20.67
N GLY A 334 -27.69 -10.05 -19.82
CA GLY A 334 -27.17 -10.16 -18.46
C GLY A 334 -25.81 -10.85 -18.38
N GLY A 335 -25.36 -11.12 -17.16
CA GLY A 335 -24.12 -11.83 -16.90
C GLY A 335 -22.97 -10.89 -16.53
N GLU A 336 -22.45 -11.13 -15.34
CA GLU A 336 -21.30 -10.40 -14.77
C GLU A 336 -20.09 -11.32 -14.71
N SER A 337 -18.89 -10.73 -14.70
CA SER A 337 -17.66 -11.48 -14.43
C SER A 337 -17.57 -11.88 -12.95
N TYR A 338 -16.60 -12.72 -12.61
CA TYR A 338 -16.25 -13.04 -11.23
C TYR A 338 -15.90 -11.79 -10.40
N TRP A 339 -15.27 -10.78 -11.02
CA TRP A 339 -14.87 -9.54 -10.35
C TRP A 339 -15.99 -8.49 -10.27
N GLY A 340 -17.19 -8.77 -10.82
CA GLY A 340 -18.30 -7.82 -10.92
C GLY A 340 -18.12 -6.73 -11.98
N THR A 341 -16.90 -6.52 -12.48
CA THR A 341 -16.59 -5.56 -13.55
C THR A 341 -16.22 -6.28 -14.86
N PRO A 342 -16.53 -5.71 -16.03
CA PRO A 342 -16.09 -6.28 -17.29
C PRO A 342 -14.56 -6.30 -17.37
N PHE A 343 -14.00 -7.36 -17.97
CA PHE A 343 -12.55 -7.52 -18.08
C PHE A 343 -12.04 -7.47 -19.52
N ARG A 344 -10.74 -7.19 -19.64
CA ARG A 344 -10.04 -7.03 -20.92
C ARG A 344 -10.12 -8.25 -21.82
N ASP A 345 -10.00 -8.03 -23.11
CA ASP A 345 -9.82 -9.09 -24.08
C ASP A 345 -8.37 -9.63 -24.09
N GLU A 346 -8.21 -10.92 -24.38
CA GLU A 346 -6.91 -11.59 -24.43
C GLU A 346 -6.56 -12.12 -25.84
N HIS A 347 -7.30 -11.68 -26.87
CA HIS A 347 -7.05 -12.08 -28.26
C HIS A 347 -5.78 -11.47 -28.89
N ASP A 348 -5.25 -10.39 -28.30
CA ASP A 348 -4.04 -9.71 -28.76
C ASP A 348 -2.73 -10.33 -28.23
N LEU A 349 -2.82 -11.31 -27.32
CA LEU A 349 -1.64 -11.98 -26.78
C LEU A 349 -0.93 -12.85 -27.84
N LYS A 350 0.41 -12.90 -27.77
CA LYS A 350 1.23 -13.73 -28.66
C LYS A 350 0.86 -15.21 -28.47
N GLY A 351 0.22 -15.81 -29.47
CA GLY A 351 -0.20 -17.22 -29.44
C GLY A 351 -1.68 -17.45 -29.10
N ALA A 352 -2.50 -16.39 -29.10
CA ALA A 352 -3.96 -16.49 -28.94
C ALA A 352 -4.57 -17.57 -29.86
N ALA A 353 -5.55 -18.28 -29.33
CA ALA A 353 -6.29 -19.28 -30.10
C ALA A 353 -7.23 -18.60 -31.11
N LYS A 354 -7.47 -19.26 -32.23
CA LYS A 354 -8.32 -18.79 -33.33
C LYS A 354 -9.53 -19.69 -33.50
N HIS A 355 -10.54 -19.21 -34.21
CA HIS A 355 -11.77 -19.95 -34.52
C HIS A 355 -11.58 -20.88 -35.73
N ASP A 356 -10.60 -21.78 -35.65
CA ASP A 356 -10.18 -22.62 -36.79
C ASP A 356 -10.99 -23.92 -36.91
N SER A 357 -11.66 -24.37 -35.84
CA SER A 357 -12.35 -25.65 -35.80
C SER A 357 -13.78 -25.55 -35.27
N ARG A 358 -14.58 -26.60 -35.50
CA ARG A 358 -15.83 -26.82 -34.76
C ARG A 358 -15.54 -27.01 -33.26
N GLY A 359 -16.47 -26.57 -32.42
CA GLY A 359 -16.40 -26.71 -30.98
C GLY A 359 -15.42 -25.75 -30.30
N VAL A 360 -15.07 -24.63 -30.93
CA VAL A 360 -14.22 -23.61 -30.27
C VAL A 360 -15.05 -22.83 -29.27
N LEU A 361 -14.49 -22.58 -28.08
CA LEU A 361 -15.10 -21.78 -27.02
C LEU A 361 -14.52 -20.37 -26.99
N ALA A 362 -15.41 -19.39 -27.03
CA ALA A 362 -15.04 -17.98 -26.98
C ALA A 362 -16.03 -17.15 -26.15
N MET A 363 -15.55 -16.03 -25.62
CA MET A 363 -16.37 -15.10 -24.84
C MET A 363 -17.25 -14.24 -25.73
N ALA A 364 -18.50 -14.06 -25.33
CA ALA A 364 -19.37 -13.04 -25.90
C ALA A 364 -19.04 -11.68 -25.27
N ASN A 365 -18.97 -10.63 -26.11
CA ASN A 365 -18.70 -9.27 -25.69
C ASN A 365 -19.65 -8.29 -26.39
N LYS A 366 -19.76 -7.07 -25.87
CA LYS A 366 -20.55 -5.96 -26.44
C LYS A 366 -19.66 -4.87 -27.06
N GLY A 367 -18.37 -5.17 -27.22
CA GLY A 367 -17.31 -4.25 -27.62
C GLY A 367 -15.98 -4.64 -26.99
N PRO A 368 -14.88 -3.94 -27.34
CA PRO A 368 -13.55 -4.23 -26.78
C PRO A 368 -13.54 -4.14 -25.25
N ASN A 369 -12.93 -5.12 -24.59
CA ASN A 369 -12.74 -5.19 -23.13
C ASN A 369 -14.05 -5.26 -22.31
N THR A 370 -15.12 -5.82 -22.88
CA THR A 370 -16.42 -5.96 -22.21
C THR A 370 -16.78 -7.40 -21.86
N ASN A 371 -15.79 -8.24 -21.57
CA ASN A 371 -16.04 -9.64 -21.24
C ASN A 371 -16.72 -9.78 -19.87
N GLY A 372 -17.76 -10.62 -19.82
CA GLY A 372 -18.53 -10.93 -18.61
C GLY A 372 -18.51 -12.43 -18.28
N SER A 373 -19.69 -13.04 -18.20
CA SER A 373 -19.88 -14.49 -17.99
C SER A 373 -20.38 -15.24 -19.22
N GLN A 374 -20.89 -14.52 -20.22
CA GLN A 374 -21.45 -15.11 -21.42
C GLN A 374 -20.37 -15.67 -22.35
N PHE A 375 -20.60 -16.87 -22.87
CA PHE A 375 -19.71 -17.52 -23.83
C PHE A 375 -20.53 -18.27 -24.89
N TYR A 376 -19.86 -18.61 -25.98
CA TYR A 376 -20.46 -19.38 -27.06
C TYR A 376 -19.54 -20.50 -27.54
N ILE A 377 -20.16 -21.51 -28.14
CA ILE A 377 -19.51 -22.66 -28.78
C ILE A 377 -19.81 -22.60 -30.27
N THR A 378 -18.78 -22.67 -31.10
CA THR A 378 -18.95 -22.61 -32.57
C THR A 378 -19.30 -23.97 -33.17
N PHE A 379 -20.14 -23.98 -34.19
CA PHE A 379 -20.46 -25.18 -34.98
C PHE A 379 -19.57 -25.33 -36.22
N LYS A 380 -19.00 -24.21 -36.70
CA LYS A 380 -18.09 -24.16 -37.85
C LYS A 380 -16.88 -23.27 -37.54
N PRO A 381 -15.78 -23.40 -38.30
CA PRO A 381 -14.70 -22.42 -38.29
C PRO A 381 -15.23 -21.02 -38.68
N THR A 382 -14.94 -20.01 -37.88
CA THR A 382 -15.46 -18.64 -38.04
C THR A 382 -14.33 -17.61 -37.94
N PRO A 383 -13.44 -17.52 -38.95
CA PRO A 383 -12.26 -16.65 -38.90
C PRO A 383 -12.59 -15.15 -38.82
N HIS A 384 -13.82 -14.76 -39.18
CA HIS A 384 -14.28 -13.36 -39.08
C HIS A 384 -14.46 -12.86 -37.64
N LEU A 385 -14.47 -13.76 -36.66
CA LEU A 385 -14.52 -13.48 -35.22
C LEU A 385 -13.13 -13.42 -34.57
N ASP A 386 -12.08 -13.80 -35.31
CA ASP A 386 -10.72 -13.72 -34.81
C ASP A 386 -10.34 -12.27 -34.51
N LYS A 387 -9.61 -12.07 -33.42
CA LYS A 387 -9.24 -10.74 -32.88
C LYS A 387 -10.42 -9.84 -32.46
N LYS A 388 -11.63 -10.40 -32.35
CA LYS A 388 -12.78 -9.69 -31.77
C LYS A 388 -13.23 -10.33 -30.48
N HIS A 389 -13.20 -11.66 -30.45
CA HIS A 389 -13.60 -12.45 -29.30
C HIS A 389 -12.41 -13.25 -28.76
N THR A 390 -12.32 -13.32 -27.44
CA THR A 390 -11.28 -14.08 -26.77
C THR A 390 -11.62 -15.56 -26.79
N VAL A 391 -10.83 -16.35 -27.51
CA VAL A 391 -10.92 -17.82 -27.53
C VAL A 391 -10.16 -18.37 -26.32
N PHE A 392 -10.85 -19.13 -25.48
CA PHE A 392 -10.28 -19.64 -24.22
C PHE A 392 -10.39 -21.16 -24.07
N GLY A 393 -11.00 -21.88 -25.01
CA GLY A 393 -11.06 -23.34 -24.95
C GLY A 393 -11.56 -24.02 -26.21
N LYS A 394 -11.71 -25.34 -26.14
CA LYS A 394 -12.25 -26.19 -27.20
C LYS A 394 -13.01 -27.38 -26.62
N LEU A 395 -14.02 -27.85 -27.35
CA LEU A 395 -14.71 -29.11 -27.09
C LEU A 395 -13.80 -30.29 -27.45
N VAL A 396 -13.62 -31.20 -26.51
CA VAL A 396 -12.82 -32.43 -26.67
C VAL A 396 -13.70 -33.69 -26.69
N GLY A 397 -14.91 -33.62 -26.13
CA GLY A 397 -15.87 -34.72 -26.17
C GLY A 397 -17.30 -34.26 -26.02
N GLY A 398 -18.25 -35.05 -26.53
CA GLY A 398 -19.66 -34.69 -26.55
C GLY A 398 -20.13 -34.04 -27.85
N GLU A 399 -19.43 -34.27 -28.98
CA GLU A 399 -19.84 -33.77 -30.30
C GLU A 399 -21.27 -34.19 -30.68
N ASN A 400 -21.69 -35.40 -30.30
CA ASN A 400 -23.06 -35.88 -30.50
C ASN A 400 -24.10 -34.95 -29.82
N VAL A 401 -23.79 -34.41 -28.65
CA VAL A 401 -24.67 -33.48 -27.93
C VAL A 401 -24.69 -32.13 -28.64
N LEU A 402 -23.52 -31.68 -29.13
CA LEU A 402 -23.42 -30.46 -29.93
C LEU A 402 -24.25 -30.57 -31.23
N ASP A 403 -24.21 -31.72 -31.91
CA ASP A 403 -25.03 -31.99 -33.10
C ASP A 403 -26.53 -32.01 -32.79
N LEU A 404 -26.92 -32.56 -31.63
CA LEU A 404 -28.31 -32.54 -31.18
C LEU A 404 -28.77 -31.12 -30.86
N LEU A 405 -27.91 -30.31 -30.24
CA LEU A 405 -28.18 -28.89 -29.97
C LEU A 405 -28.36 -28.09 -31.26
N GLU A 406 -27.56 -28.37 -32.30
CA GLU A 406 -27.66 -27.72 -33.60
C GLU A 406 -28.97 -28.06 -34.33
N LYS A 407 -29.49 -29.28 -34.16
CA LYS A 407 -30.73 -29.75 -34.78
C LYS A 407 -32.01 -29.29 -34.07
N LEU A 408 -31.90 -28.54 -32.97
CA LEU A 408 -33.08 -28.09 -32.23
C LEU A 408 -33.91 -27.10 -33.06
N PRO A 409 -35.24 -27.24 -33.09
CA PRO A 409 -36.10 -26.27 -33.76
C PRO A 409 -36.00 -24.91 -33.05
N LEU A 410 -35.93 -23.84 -33.83
CA LEU A 410 -35.95 -22.46 -33.35
C LEU A 410 -37.38 -21.98 -33.17
N LYS A 411 -37.59 -21.07 -32.22
CA LYS A 411 -38.88 -20.38 -32.07
C LYS A 411 -39.04 -19.35 -33.19
N ALA A 412 -40.20 -19.34 -33.85
CA ALA A 412 -40.49 -18.44 -34.96
C ALA A 412 -40.20 -16.96 -34.59
N GLY A 413 -39.38 -16.28 -35.40
CA GLY A 413 -39.03 -14.87 -35.23
C GLY A 413 -37.98 -14.55 -34.16
N THR A 414 -37.43 -15.54 -33.45
CA THR A 414 -36.38 -15.33 -32.44
C THR A 414 -35.26 -16.35 -32.58
N GLU A 415 -34.02 -15.98 -32.29
CA GLU A 415 -32.87 -16.90 -32.29
C GLU A 415 -32.84 -17.83 -31.05
N ARG A 416 -34.01 -18.08 -30.42
CA ARG A 416 -34.15 -18.91 -29.22
C ARG A 416 -34.53 -20.35 -29.60
N PRO A 417 -33.93 -21.37 -28.96
CA PRO A 417 -34.39 -22.75 -29.08
C PRO A 417 -35.85 -22.90 -28.63
N ALA A 418 -36.66 -23.63 -29.38
CA ALA A 418 -38.06 -23.90 -29.02
C ALA A 418 -38.17 -24.84 -27.81
N LYS A 419 -37.22 -25.78 -27.68
CA LYS A 419 -37.02 -26.56 -26.45
C LYS A 419 -35.94 -25.88 -25.64
N SER A 420 -36.28 -25.38 -24.45
CA SER A 420 -35.32 -24.79 -23.52
C SER A 420 -34.34 -25.86 -23.05
N VAL A 421 -33.07 -25.72 -23.44
CA VAL A 421 -31.98 -26.52 -22.90
C VAL A 421 -31.28 -25.69 -21.84
N LYS A 422 -31.05 -26.29 -20.68
CA LYS A 422 -30.29 -25.69 -19.58
C LYS A 422 -29.04 -26.50 -19.27
N ILE A 423 -28.04 -25.83 -18.71
CA ILE A 423 -26.90 -26.46 -18.05
C ILE A 423 -27.39 -26.89 -16.67
N THR A 424 -27.30 -28.17 -16.33
CA THR A 424 -27.74 -28.68 -15.04
C THR A 424 -26.67 -28.44 -13.98
N GLU A 425 -25.43 -28.79 -14.31
CA GLU A 425 -24.28 -28.65 -13.42
C GLU A 425 -22.98 -28.53 -14.23
N VAL A 426 -21.97 -27.92 -13.61
CA VAL A 426 -20.62 -27.79 -14.15
C VAL A 426 -19.62 -28.53 -13.26
N ILE A 427 -19.02 -29.60 -13.78
CA ILE A 427 -18.05 -30.41 -13.06
C ILE A 427 -16.64 -30.06 -13.53
N ILE A 428 -15.78 -29.62 -12.61
CA ILE A 428 -14.38 -29.30 -12.90
C ILE A 428 -13.52 -30.52 -12.55
N TYR A 429 -12.79 -31.06 -13.53
CA TYR A 429 -11.90 -32.21 -13.33
C TYR A 429 -10.50 -31.80 -12.91
N GLN A 430 -9.97 -30.77 -13.57
CA GLN A 430 -8.61 -30.31 -13.36
C GLN A 430 -8.61 -28.79 -13.33
N ASP A 431 -8.12 -28.22 -12.22
CA ASP A 431 -7.95 -26.79 -12.04
C ASP A 431 -6.47 -26.44 -11.82
N PRO A 432 -5.80 -25.85 -12.82
CA PRO A 432 -4.39 -25.47 -12.71
C PRO A 432 -4.16 -24.30 -11.73
N PHE A 433 -5.18 -23.46 -11.48
CA PHE A 433 -5.06 -22.30 -10.61
C PHE A 433 -5.09 -22.69 -9.13
N ASP A 434 -5.88 -23.69 -8.75
CA ASP A 434 -5.89 -24.21 -7.38
C ASP A 434 -4.57 -24.90 -7.04
N ASP A 435 -4.01 -25.66 -7.98
CA ASP A 435 -2.69 -26.28 -7.83
C ASP A 435 -1.59 -25.23 -7.68
N TYR A 436 -1.69 -24.13 -8.43
CA TYR A 436 -0.80 -22.98 -8.28
C TYR A 436 -0.92 -22.35 -6.88
N LYS A 437 -2.14 -22.07 -6.41
CA LYS A 437 -2.40 -21.49 -5.08
C LYS A 437 -1.86 -22.38 -3.96
N LYS A 438 -2.08 -23.70 -4.03
CA LYS A 438 -1.52 -24.67 -3.08
C LYS A 438 0.02 -24.65 -3.09
N ARG A 439 0.63 -24.61 -4.28
CA ARG A 439 2.10 -24.52 -4.41
C ARG A 439 2.66 -23.23 -3.83
N LEU A 440 1.98 -22.10 -4.06
CA LEU A 440 2.36 -20.80 -3.52
C LEU A 440 2.26 -20.80 -1.98
N ALA A 441 1.15 -21.28 -1.43
CA ALA A 441 0.95 -21.39 0.02
C ALA A 441 2.05 -22.22 0.68
N ASN A 442 2.40 -23.37 0.10
CA ASN A 442 3.51 -24.21 0.58
C ASN A 442 4.86 -23.49 0.53
N LYS A 443 5.11 -22.67 -0.50
CA LYS A 443 6.35 -21.90 -0.65
C LYS A 443 6.42 -20.75 0.37
N LEU A 444 5.30 -20.08 0.64
CA LEU A 444 5.19 -19.04 1.65
C LEU A 444 5.37 -19.61 3.06
N ALA A 445 4.76 -20.75 3.36
CA ALA A 445 4.92 -21.45 4.64
C ALA A 445 6.39 -21.85 4.89
N LYS A 446 7.08 -22.42 3.89
CA LYS A 446 8.51 -22.73 3.99
C LYS A 446 9.37 -21.48 4.19
N ARG A 447 9.03 -20.36 3.54
CA ARG A 447 9.75 -19.09 3.71
C ARG A 447 9.52 -18.49 5.09
N ALA A 448 8.31 -18.61 5.65
CA ALA A 448 8.01 -18.18 7.01
C ALA A 448 8.82 -18.99 8.03
N GLN A 449 8.80 -20.33 7.94
CA GLN A 449 9.60 -21.22 8.79
C GLN A 449 11.11 -20.94 8.69
N ALA A 450 11.62 -20.67 7.48
CA ALA A 450 13.03 -20.31 7.30
C ALA A 450 13.39 -18.97 7.95
N LYS A 451 12.49 -17.96 7.90
CA LYS A 451 12.69 -16.68 8.56
C LYS A 451 12.69 -16.84 10.08
N GLU A 452 11.72 -17.55 10.63
CA GLU A 452 11.65 -17.86 12.07
C GLU A 452 12.91 -18.58 12.57
N GLY A 453 13.40 -19.57 11.81
CA GLY A 453 14.66 -20.25 12.14
C GLY A 453 15.92 -19.38 12.01
N THR A 454 15.88 -18.32 11.18
CA THR A 454 17.01 -17.38 11.05
C THR A 454 16.97 -16.33 12.15
N GLU A 455 15.78 -15.85 12.52
CA GLU A 455 15.58 -14.93 13.64
C GLU A 455 15.89 -15.62 14.97
N ALA A 456 15.48 -16.87 15.18
CA ALA A 456 15.85 -17.66 16.36
C ALA A 456 17.37 -17.83 16.51
N LYS A 457 18.08 -18.15 15.40
CA LYS A 457 19.55 -18.24 15.40
C LYS A 457 20.26 -16.91 15.58
N ALA A 458 19.65 -15.80 15.16
CA ALA A 458 20.20 -14.46 15.38
C ALA A 458 20.07 -14.05 16.86
N VAL A 459 18.96 -14.39 17.50
CA VAL A 459 18.74 -14.14 18.94
C VAL A 459 19.66 -15.02 19.80
N GLU A 460 19.88 -16.29 19.45
CA GLU A 460 20.88 -17.15 20.13
C GLU A 460 22.29 -16.56 20.03
N LYS A 461 22.71 -16.11 18.83
CA LYS A 461 24.02 -15.47 18.67
C LYS A 461 24.18 -14.15 19.42
N GLU A 462 23.14 -13.34 19.54
CA GLU A 462 23.17 -12.11 20.34
C GLU A 462 23.25 -12.40 21.86
N ALA A 463 22.74 -13.55 22.32
CA ALA A 463 22.88 -13.99 23.70
C ALA A 463 24.29 -14.52 24.00
N ASP A 464 24.92 -15.20 23.03
CA ASP A 464 26.28 -15.74 23.16
C ASP A 464 27.40 -14.66 23.07
N ASP A 465 27.08 -13.44 22.61
CA ASP A 465 28.02 -12.29 22.54
C ASP A 465 28.18 -11.53 23.88
N ILE A 466 27.68 -12.10 24.98
CA ILE A 466 27.78 -11.54 26.34
C ILE A 466 28.90 -12.28 27.10
N ASN A 467 30.00 -11.60 27.38
CA ASN A 467 31.11 -12.20 28.11
C ASN A 467 30.76 -12.39 29.60
N TRP A 468 31.53 -13.20 30.35
CA TRP A 468 31.29 -13.58 31.76
C TRP A 468 31.02 -12.41 32.73
N PHE A 469 31.49 -11.19 32.42
CA PHE A 469 31.24 -9.97 33.19
C PHE A 469 30.00 -9.16 32.76
N GLY A 470 29.14 -9.71 31.89
CA GLY A 470 27.90 -9.06 31.45
C GLY A 470 28.11 -7.92 30.43
N VAL A 471 29.29 -7.80 29.83
CA VAL A 471 29.62 -6.74 28.87
C VAL A 471 29.55 -7.30 27.44
N LYS A 472 28.79 -6.63 26.57
CA LYS A 472 28.73 -6.93 25.13
C LYS A 472 30.08 -6.64 24.50
N VAL A 473 30.65 -7.64 23.83
CA VAL A 473 31.92 -7.48 23.13
C VAL A 473 31.70 -6.60 21.89
N GLY A 474 32.17 -5.34 21.93
CA GLY A 474 32.12 -4.43 20.78
C GLY A 474 31.72 -2.97 21.05
N THR A 475 31.36 -2.59 22.28
CA THR A 475 31.15 -1.19 22.64
C THR A 475 32.38 -0.59 23.31
N GLU A 476 33.32 -0.07 22.52
CA GLU A 476 34.30 0.90 23.01
C GLU A 476 33.69 2.31 22.98
N SER A 477 33.58 2.87 24.18
CA SER A 477 33.38 4.29 24.43
C SER A 477 34.68 5.05 24.18
N VAL A 478 34.68 6.05 23.28
CA VAL A 478 35.68 7.12 23.31
C VAL A 478 35.02 8.46 23.04
N ALA A 479 35.05 9.32 24.06
CA ALA A 479 34.85 10.77 23.93
C ALA A 479 36.23 11.47 23.99
N ALA A 480 36.29 12.66 23.39
CA ALA A 480 37.32 13.70 23.45
C ALA A 480 38.46 13.68 22.38
N GLY A 481 38.22 14.44 21.30
CA GLY A 481 39.03 15.59 20.86
C GLY A 481 40.46 15.39 20.34
N SER A 482 40.67 15.63 19.04
CA SER A 482 41.56 16.67 18.50
C SER A 482 41.62 16.61 16.96
N GLU A 483 41.79 17.76 16.34
CA GLU A 483 41.99 17.96 14.91
C GLU A 483 43.25 17.23 14.40
N GLN A 484 43.14 16.52 13.28
CA GLN A 484 44.07 16.65 12.15
C GLN A 484 43.57 15.85 10.94
N GLY A 485 43.55 16.51 9.78
CA GLY A 485 43.24 15.89 8.50
C GLY A 485 44.33 14.90 8.05
N GLY A 486 43.91 13.83 7.38
CA GLY A 486 44.84 12.87 6.80
C GLY A 486 44.11 11.83 5.94
N VAL A 487 44.31 11.93 4.63
CA VAL A 487 43.74 11.11 3.57
C VAL A 487 44.22 9.65 3.68
N GLY A 488 43.31 8.67 3.53
CA GLY A 488 43.67 7.26 3.64
C GLY A 488 42.68 6.27 3.01
N LYS A 489 42.13 6.57 1.82
CA LYS A 489 41.70 5.50 0.90
C LYS A 489 42.96 4.96 0.23
N TYR A 490 43.04 3.64 0.04
CA TYR A 490 44.17 2.87 -0.50
C TYR A 490 45.22 2.38 0.51
N LEU A 491 44.86 1.40 1.35
CA LEU A 491 45.82 0.42 1.86
C LEU A 491 45.27 -1.00 1.63
N ASN A 492 45.54 -1.55 0.44
CA ASN A 492 45.48 -2.98 0.18
C ASN A 492 46.79 -3.60 0.66
N LEU A 493 46.80 -4.21 1.86
CA LEU A 493 47.94 -4.99 2.32
C LEU A 493 47.90 -6.41 1.72
N LYS A 494 48.56 -6.59 0.57
CA LYS A 494 49.22 -7.85 0.23
C LYS A 494 50.65 -7.77 0.77
N ARG A 495 51.00 -8.61 1.75
CA ARG A 495 52.40 -8.78 2.22
C ARG A 495 53.22 -9.56 1.17
N PRO A 496 54.49 -9.19 0.91
CA PRO A 496 55.35 -9.90 -0.03
C PRO A 496 56.24 -10.97 0.64
N ILE A 497 56.32 -12.12 -0.03
CA ILE A 497 57.49 -12.89 -0.46
C ILE A 497 58.73 -12.94 0.47
N GLY A 498 59.04 -14.15 0.96
CA GLY A 498 60.40 -14.64 1.19
C GLY A 498 60.67 -15.79 0.19
N GLY A 499 61.77 -15.71 -0.57
CA GLY A 499 62.05 -16.58 -1.70
C GLY A 499 62.94 -17.80 -1.42
N SER A 500 62.94 -18.74 -2.36
CA SER A 500 64.15 -19.37 -2.92
C SER A 500 63.82 -20.20 -4.18
N ALA A 501 64.33 -19.70 -5.31
CA ALA A 501 64.92 -20.37 -6.48
C ALA A 501 64.69 -21.88 -6.82
N ILE A 502 64.22 -22.07 -8.07
CA ILE A 502 64.76 -22.92 -9.18
C ILE A 502 64.21 -24.36 -9.44
N SER A 503 63.82 -24.52 -10.72
CA SER A 503 63.83 -25.69 -11.65
C SER A 503 62.60 -26.59 -11.82
N ALA A 504 61.96 -26.39 -12.99
CA ALA A 504 61.64 -27.33 -14.06
C ALA A 504 61.13 -28.76 -13.76
N GLY A 505 60.03 -29.13 -14.43
CA GLY A 505 59.87 -30.48 -15.00
C GLY A 505 58.57 -31.23 -14.68
N MET A 506 57.76 -31.40 -15.73
CA MET A 506 56.99 -32.59 -16.13
C MET A 506 56.03 -33.33 -15.17
N ASP A 507 54.81 -33.49 -15.70
CA ASP A 507 53.92 -34.67 -15.76
C ASP A 507 53.43 -35.48 -14.53
N GLU A 508 52.12 -35.72 -14.67
CA GLU A 508 51.28 -36.85 -14.27
C GLU A 508 51.29 -37.50 -12.86
N SER A 509 50.03 -37.66 -12.41
CA SER A 509 49.46 -38.83 -11.73
C SER A 509 49.59 -38.92 -10.19
N LYS A 510 48.46 -38.74 -9.49
CA LYS A 510 47.69 -39.85 -8.90
C LYS A 510 46.50 -39.38 -8.05
N LYS A 511 45.38 -40.03 -8.34
CA LYS A 511 44.13 -40.22 -7.58
C LYS A 511 44.30 -40.14 -6.05
N LYS A 512 43.36 -39.50 -5.36
CA LYS A 512 42.16 -40.15 -4.77
C LYS A 512 41.29 -39.14 -4.01
N ARG A 513 39.99 -39.19 -4.30
CA ARG A 513 38.92 -38.65 -3.46
C ARG A 513 38.87 -39.41 -2.14
N LYS A 514 38.63 -38.70 -1.03
CA LYS A 514 37.68 -39.18 -0.01
C LYS A 514 37.08 -38.01 0.77
N ILE A 515 35.78 -37.89 0.61
CA ILE A 515 34.81 -37.26 1.51
C ILE A 515 34.79 -38.11 2.79
N GLY A 516 34.72 -37.49 3.97
CA GLY A 516 34.41 -38.20 5.19
C GLY A 516 34.94 -37.54 6.45
N PHE A 517 34.03 -36.84 7.11
CA PHE A 517 34.06 -36.30 8.46
C PHE A 517 34.48 -37.37 9.51
N GLY A 518 35.32 -37.01 10.48
CA GLY A 518 35.68 -37.89 11.60
C GLY A 518 36.83 -37.37 12.46
N ASP A 519 36.43 -36.76 13.58
CA ASP A 519 37.05 -36.71 14.92
C ASP A 519 38.39 -36.02 15.20
N PHE A 520 38.27 -35.22 16.27
CA PHE A 520 39.18 -34.29 16.92
C PHE A 520 39.89 -35.03 18.06
N GLU A 521 41.16 -35.41 17.91
CA GLU A 521 42.06 -35.65 19.06
C GLU A 521 43.50 -35.30 18.66
N GLY A 522 43.98 -34.14 19.12
CA GLY A 522 45.40 -33.80 19.13
C GLY A 522 45.93 -32.95 17.97
N TRP A 523 45.63 -31.64 17.98
CA TRP A 523 46.68 -30.61 17.86
C TRP A 523 46.20 -29.22 18.28
#